data_AF-A0A832LPR5-F1
#
_entry.id   AF-A0A832LPR5-F1
#
_cell.length_a   1.000
_cell.length_b   1.000
_cell.length_c   1.000
_cell.angle_alpha   90.00
_cell.angle_beta   90.00
_cell.angle_gamma   90.00
#
_symmetry.space_group_name_H-M   'P 1'
#
loop_
_entity.id
_entity.type
_entity.pdbx_description
1 polymer ?
#
loop_
_entity_poly.entity_id
_entity_poly.type
_entity_poly.pdbx_seq_one_letter_code
_entity_poly.pdbx_strand_id
1 'polypeptide(L)'
;MKVIKNQKNYLLLLTLILLTTTITTTMNYSHAASVLYVNANSGNDGNTGETPLTAKKTIQNATNEVDDHGTIHVADGNYPEHLIIAKNVNIIGQSQTGTTIDGTNNGRVMTILPGIKVSIESLTIQKGNVTGDIVNFGGGIFNNGILILNDCTIQNNTVMDGQANVGGNLQ
;
A
#
# COMPACT_ATOMS: atom_id res chain seq x y z
N MET A 1 62.49 58.69 -14.60
CA MET A 1 61.72 59.28 -15.71
C MET A 1 60.92 58.15 -16.36
N LYS A 2 59.58 58.27 -16.31
CA LYS A 2 58.53 57.70 -17.18
C LYS A 2 58.55 56.20 -17.60
N VAL A 3 57.57 55.47 -17.02
CA VAL A 3 56.55 54.55 -17.62
C VAL A 3 57.10 53.35 -18.42
N ILE A 4 56.70 52.09 -18.19
CA ILE A 4 55.44 51.45 -18.60
C ILE A 4 55.23 50.15 -17.77
N LYS A 5 54.16 50.07 -16.97
CA LYS A 5 53.60 48.78 -16.52
C LYS A 5 52.52 48.39 -17.53
N ASN A 6 52.81 47.46 -18.43
CA ASN A 6 51.83 46.96 -19.39
C ASN A 6 52.11 45.49 -19.69
N GLN A 7 51.21 44.61 -19.27
CA GLN A 7 50.38 43.79 -20.16
C GLN A 7 50.01 42.46 -19.49
N LYS A 8 48.72 42.38 -19.14
CA LYS A 8 47.83 41.21 -19.27
C LYS A 8 48.50 39.84 -19.27
N ASN A 9 48.50 39.16 -18.13
CA ASN A 9 48.54 37.69 -18.08
C ASN A 9 47.53 37.19 -17.02
N TYR A 10 46.30 37.69 -17.10
CA TYR A 10 45.14 37.19 -16.34
C TYR A 10 44.56 35.88 -16.91
N LEU A 11 45.34 35.09 -17.65
CA LEU A 11 44.76 34.02 -18.47
C LEU A 11 44.89 32.60 -17.91
N LEU A 12 45.53 32.37 -16.76
CA LEU A 12 45.79 30.98 -16.31
C LEU A 12 45.85 30.78 -14.79
N LEU A 13 44.99 31.44 -14.00
CA LEU A 13 44.84 31.10 -12.58
C LEU A 13 43.52 30.36 -12.31
N LEU A 14 43.60 29.03 -12.48
CA LEU A 14 42.84 27.96 -11.84
C LEU A 14 41.45 28.33 -11.27
N THR A 15 40.42 28.15 -12.09
CA THR A 15 39.12 27.67 -11.60
C THR A 15 38.83 26.33 -12.25
N LEU A 16 39.60 25.30 -11.86
CA LEU A 16 39.14 23.93 -12.06
C LEU A 16 38.01 23.70 -11.05
N ILE A 17 36.80 24.08 -11.44
CA ILE A 17 35.58 23.70 -10.72
C ILE A 17 35.53 22.17 -10.81
N LEU A 18 35.92 21.50 -9.74
CA LEU A 18 35.64 20.09 -9.57
C LEU A 18 34.12 19.98 -9.40
N LEU A 19 33.43 19.75 -10.51
CA LEU A 19 32.02 19.45 -10.50
C LEU A 19 31.87 18.03 -9.92
N THR A 20 31.78 17.94 -8.59
CA THR A 20 31.41 16.69 -7.94
C THR A 20 29.93 16.47 -8.19
N THR A 21 29.61 15.89 -9.34
CA THR A 21 28.28 15.34 -9.56
C THR A 21 28.13 14.16 -8.60
N THR A 22 27.34 14.34 -7.54
CA THR A 22 26.86 13.20 -6.76
C THR A 22 25.92 12.43 -7.67
N ILE A 23 26.43 11.35 -8.26
CA ILE A 23 25.60 10.37 -8.94
C ILE A 23 24.80 9.68 -7.83
N THR A 24 23.56 10.10 -7.62
CA THR A 24 22.61 9.31 -6.84
C THR A 24 22.16 8.17 -7.73
N THR A 25 22.95 7.10 -7.81
CA THR A 25 22.45 5.84 -8.34
C THR A 25 21.33 5.42 -7.40
N THR A 26 20.08 5.48 -7.86
CA THR A 26 19.01 4.73 -7.22
C THR A 26 19.40 3.27 -7.35
N MET A 27 19.91 2.69 -6.26
CA MET A 27 20.13 1.26 -6.16
C MET A 27 18.74 0.63 -6.27
N ASN A 28 18.41 0.09 -7.44
CA ASN A 28 17.30 -0.84 -7.57
C ASN A 28 17.74 -2.12 -6.84
N TYR A 29 17.63 -2.12 -5.52
CA TYR A 29 17.73 -3.37 -4.78
C TYR A 29 16.54 -4.22 -5.21
N SER A 30 16.81 -5.22 -6.04
CA SER A 30 15.92 -6.36 -6.13
C SER A 30 16.06 -7.10 -4.80
N HIS A 31 15.32 -6.65 -3.78
CA HIS A 31 15.08 -7.47 -2.61
C HIS A 31 14.13 -8.58 -3.03
N ALA A 32 14.36 -9.78 -2.49
CA ALA A 32 13.36 -10.83 -2.58
C ALA A 32 12.06 -10.30 -1.97
N ALA A 33 10.91 -10.68 -2.53
CA ALA A 33 9.60 -10.36 -2.00
C ALA A 33 9.58 -10.59 -0.47
N SER A 34 9.37 -9.53 0.31
CA SER A 34 9.40 -9.61 1.77
C SER A 34 8.13 -10.21 2.34
N VAL A 35 8.23 -10.72 3.56
CA VAL A 35 7.11 -11.26 4.34
C VAL A 35 6.91 -10.38 5.55
N LEU A 36 5.70 -9.87 5.73
CA LEU A 36 5.30 -9.10 6.91
C LEU A 36 4.13 -9.76 7.63
N TYR A 37 4.06 -9.52 8.94
CA TYR A 37 3.04 -10.04 9.84
C TYR A 37 2.21 -8.89 10.40
N VAL A 38 0.90 -9.10 10.50
CA VAL A 38 -0.07 -8.16 11.05
C VAL A 38 -0.86 -8.83 12.16
N ASN A 39 -1.10 -8.11 13.26
CA ASN A 39 -1.96 -8.55 14.35
C ASN A 39 -2.70 -7.36 14.96
N ALA A 40 -4.02 -7.32 14.82
CA ALA A 40 -4.86 -6.23 15.36
C ALA A 40 -4.75 -6.06 16.88
N ASN A 41 -4.51 -7.16 17.61
CA ASN A 41 -4.59 -7.21 19.07
C ASN A 41 -3.24 -6.89 19.74
N SER A 42 -2.14 -7.40 19.19
CA SER A 42 -0.79 -7.27 19.78
C SER A 42 0.18 -6.43 18.95
N GLY A 43 -0.15 -6.12 17.70
CA GLY A 43 0.74 -5.41 16.78
C GLY A 43 0.89 -3.91 17.06
N ASN A 44 1.91 -3.32 16.47
CA ASN A 44 2.17 -1.87 16.47
C ASN A 44 2.74 -1.46 15.11
N ASP A 45 2.20 -0.41 14.48
CA ASP A 45 2.65 0.07 13.17
C ASP A 45 4.06 0.68 13.19
N GLY A 46 4.62 0.96 14.37
CA GLY A 46 6.04 1.28 14.53
C GLY A 46 6.97 0.07 14.48
N ASN A 47 6.44 -1.16 14.45
CA ASN A 47 7.23 -2.38 14.37
C ASN A 47 7.63 -2.69 12.92
N THR A 48 8.73 -3.43 12.76
CA THR A 48 9.24 -3.86 11.45
C THR A 48 8.25 -4.75 10.70
N GLY A 49 7.45 -5.56 11.40
CA GLY A 49 6.55 -6.53 10.77
C GLY A 49 7.21 -7.83 10.32
N GLU A 50 8.54 -7.95 10.41
CA GLU A 50 9.28 -9.11 9.85
C GLU A 50 9.04 -10.44 10.60
N THR A 51 8.46 -10.38 11.80
CA THR A 51 8.12 -11.55 12.60
C THR A 51 6.75 -11.38 13.27
N PRO A 52 6.09 -12.47 13.70
CA PRO A 52 4.84 -12.36 14.48
C PRO A 52 4.97 -11.56 15.78
N LEU A 53 6.15 -11.56 16.43
CA LEU A 53 6.40 -10.80 17.67
C LEU A 53 6.55 -9.30 17.41
N THR A 54 7.02 -8.94 16.22
CA THR A 54 7.15 -7.56 15.75
C THR A 54 6.07 -7.23 14.73
N ALA A 55 4.90 -7.87 14.83
CA ALA A 55 3.82 -7.65 13.88
C ALA A 55 3.37 -6.18 13.86
N LYS A 56 2.98 -5.74 12.67
CA LYS A 56 2.29 -4.47 12.44
C LYS A 56 0.88 -4.54 13.00
N LYS A 57 0.28 -3.39 13.31
CA LYS A 57 -1.08 -3.36 13.85
C LYS A 57 -2.12 -3.39 12.73
N THR A 58 -1.86 -2.67 11.64
CA THR A 58 -2.80 -2.47 10.54
C THR A 58 -2.32 -3.14 9.26
N ILE A 59 -3.28 -3.58 8.45
CA ILE A 59 -3.02 -4.16 7.13
C ILE A 59 -2.56 -3.07 6.16
N GLN A 60 -3.10 -1.85 6.25
CA GLN A 60 -2.65 -0.73 5.41
C GLN A 60 -1.16 -0.40 5.65
N ASN A 61 -0.70 -0.37 6.91
CA ASN A 61 0.72 -0.11 7.18
C ASN A 61 1.60 -1.21 6.57
N ALA A 62 1.21 -2.49 6.71
CA ALA A 62 1.96 -3.59 6.11
C ALA A 62 2.01 -3.55 4.59
N THR A 63 0.89 -3.26 3.93
CA THR A 63 0.84 -3.16 2.46
C THR A 63 1.61 -1.95 1.92
N ASN A 64 1.72 -0.87 2.70
CA ASN A 64 2.58 0.28 2.37
C ASN A 64 4.07 -0.06 2.46
N GLU A 65 4.47 -0.88 3.45
CA GLU A 65 5.88 -1.13 3.75
C GLU A 65 6.46 -2.37 3.08
N VAL A 66 5.64 -3.40 2.83
CA VAL A 66 6.09 -4.62 2.15
C VAL A 66 6.69 -4.29 0.77
N ASP A 67 7.70 -5.04 0.35
CA ASP A 67 8.24 -4.94 -1.01
C ASP A 67 7.19 -5.33 -2.05
N ASP A 68 7.37 -4.86 -3.29
CA ASP A 68 6.52 -5.31 -4.39
C ASP A 68 6.63 -6.83 -4.56
N HIS A 69 5.50 -7.47 -4.84
CA HIS A 69 5.28 -8.91 -4.83
C HIS A 69 5.40 -9.60 -3.46
N GLY A 70 5.49 -8.84 -2.37
CA GLY A 70 5.58 -9.36 -1.00
C GLY A 70 4.30 -10.03 -0.48
N THR A 71 4.44 -10.67 0.68
CA THR A 71 3.37 -11.42 1.35
C THR A 71 3.08 -10.85 2.73
N ILE A 72 1.81 -10.68 3.06
CA ILE A 72 1.33 -10.23 4.36
C ILE A 72 0.54 -11.37 5.01
N HIS A 73 1.03 -11.86 6.15
CA HIS A 73 0.29 -12.78 7.02
C HIS A 73 -0.49 -11.99 8.05
N VAL A 74 -1.81 -12.17 8.05
CA VAL A 74 -2.72 -11.43 8.93
C VAL A 74 -3.28 -12.39 9.96
N ALA A 75 -2.94 -12.18 11.23
CA ALA A 75 -3.45 -12.98 12.33
C ALA A 75 -4.97 -12.77 12.50
N ASP A 76 -5.63 -13.74 13.14
CA ASP A 76 -7.05 -13.60 13.47
C ASP A 76 -7.31 -12.33 14.30
N GLY A 77 -8.37 -11.62 13.94
CA GLY A 77 -8.69 -10.31 14.47
C GLY A 77 -9.68 -9.57 13.59
N ASN A 78 -10.25 -8.50 14.15
CA ASN A 78 -11.08 -7.56 13.43
C ASN A 78 -10.26 -6.30 13.09
N TYR A 79 -10.16 -6.00 11.81
CA TYR A 79 -9.37 -4.90 11.24
C TYR A 79 -10.33 -3.85 10.68
N PRO A 80 -10.70 -2.81 11.46
CA PRO A 80 -11.55 -1.73 11.00
C PRO A 80 -10.75 -0.78 10.09
N GLU A 81 -10.70 -1.07 8.80
CA GLU A 81 -9.80 -0.41 7.84
C GLU A 81 -10.47 -0.14 6.49
N HIS A 82 -9.94 0.86 5.79
CA HIS A 82 -10.28 1.22 4.41
C HIS A 82 -9.02 1.14 3.55
N LEU A 83 -8.80 0.00 2.91
CA LEU A 83 -7.54 -0.32 2.26
C LEU A 83 -7.43 0.31 0.86
N ILE A 84 -6.26 0.86 0.56
CA ILE A 84 -5.82 1.25 -0.77
C ILE A 84 -4.57 0.45 -1.10
N ILE A 85 -4.68 -0.48 -2.05
CA ILE A 85 -3.59 -1.37 -2.43
C ILE A 85 -2.90 -0.83 -3.70
N ALA A 86 -1.66 -0.40 -3.53
CA ALA A 86 -0.84 0.26 -4.56
C ALA A 86 0.39 -0.55 -4.99
N LYS A 87 0.56 -1.76 -4.46
CA LYS A 87 1.66 -2.69 -4.76
C LYS A 87 1.11 -4.07 -5.06
N ASN A 88 1.83 -4.84 -5.88
CA ASN A 88 1.51 -6.24 -6.10
C ASN A 88 1.77 -7.00 -4.81
N VAL A 89 0.76 -7.64 -4.21
CA VAL A 89 0.92 -8.29 -2.91
C VAL A 89 0.05 -9.54 -2.77
N ASN A 90 0.45 -10.42 -1.86
CA ASN A 90 -0.37 -11.52 -1.37
C ASN A 90 -0.79 -11.20 0.07
N ILE A 91 -2.09 -11.28 0.37
CA ILE A 91 -2.65 -11.08 1.72
C ILE A 91 -3.26 -12.40 2.16
N ILE A 92 -2.72 -13.00 3.22
CA ILE A 92 -3.12 -14.32 3.70
C ILE A 92 -3.62 -14.16 5.13
N GLY A 93 -4.92 -14.29 5.34
CA GLY A 93 -5.49 -14.38 6.68
C GLY A 93 -5.17 -15.71 7.34
N GLN A 94 -5.13 -15.71 8.66
CA GLN A 94 -4.92 -16.91 9.46
C GLN A 94 -6.10 -17.87 9.36
N SER A 95 -7.32 -17.34 9.19
CA SER A 95 -8.52 -18.13 8.94
C SER A 95 -9.62 -17.29 8.28
N GLN A 96 -10.41 -17.93 7.41
CA GLN A 96 -11.52 -17.27 6.70
C GLN A 96 -12.47 -16.54 7.64
N THR A 97 -12.84 -17.14 8.77
CA THR A 97 -13.84 -16.60 9.69
C THR A 97 -13.24 -15.80 10.85
N GLY A 98 -11.97 -16.00 11.19
CA GLY A 98 -11.29 -15.32 12.29
C GLY A 98 -10.54 -14.06 11.86
N THR A 99 -10.15 -13.95 10.60
CA THR A 99 -9.49 -12.75 10.05
C THR A 99 -10.52 -11.90 9.29
N THR A 100 -10.90 -10.73 9.83
CA THR A 100 -11.95 -9.89 9.25
C THR A 100 -11.45 -8.49 8.95
N ILE A 101 -11.56 -8.04 7.70
CA ILE A 101 -11.42 -6.64 7.30
C ILE A 101 -12.82 -6.01 7.26
N ASP A 102 -13.08 -5.04 8.14
CA ASP A 102 -14.40 -4.48 8.41
C ASP A 102 -14.44 -3.00 8.00
N GLY A 103 -15.28 -2.66 7.02
CA GLY A 103 -15.49 -1.29 6.55
C GLY A 103 -16.34 -0.43 7.48
N THR A 104 -16.69 -0.91 8.67
CA THR A 104 -17.41 -0.17 9.72
C THR A 104 -18.77 0.40 9.32
N ASN A 105 -19.38 -0.13 8.26
CA ASN A 105 -20.56 0.40 7.56
C ASN A 105 -20.38 1.84 7.04
N ASN A 106 -19.14 2.23 6.74
CA ASN A 106 -18.83 3.59 6.30
C ASN A 106 -17.73 3.59 5.23
N GLY A 107 -18.11 3.71 3.97
CA GLY A 107 -17.17 3.71 2.85
C GLY A 107 -16.76 2.31 2.43
N ARG A 108 -15.83 2.25 1.49
CA ARG A 108 -15.38 1.01 0.86
C ARG A 108 -14.36 0.28 1.70
N VAL A 109 -14.41 -1.06 1.76
CA VAL A 109 -13.41 -1.82 2.54
C VAL A 109 -12.04 -1.85 1.85
N MET A 110 -12.01 -2.10 0.53
CA MET A 110 -10.76 -2.22 -0.22
C MET A 110 -10.86 -1.62 -1.63
N THR A 111 -9.84 -0.87 -2.03
CA THR A 111 -9.62 -0.39 -3.40
C THR A 111 -8.28 -0.92 -3.92
N ILE A 112 -8.30 -1.58 -5.08
CA ILE A 112 -7.09 -2.01 -5.79
C ILE A 112 -6.83 -1.03 -6.93
N LEU A 113 -5.65 -0.42 -6.95
CA LEU A 113 -5.29 0.57 -7.96
C LEU A 113 -5.03 -0.07 -9.33
N PRO A 114 -5.14 0.71 -10.43
CA PRO A 114 -4.85 0.22 -11.77
C PRO A 114 -3.45 -0.38 -11.90
N GLY A 115 -3.33 -1.49 -12.63
CA GLY A 115 -2.05 -2.15 -12.88
C GLY A 115 -1.52 -3.00 -11.72
N ILE A 116 -2.25 -3.08 -10.60
CA ILE A 116 -1.86 -3.85 -9.42
C ILE A 116 -2.49 -5.24 -9.44
N LYS A 117 -1.70 -6.26 -9.09
CA LYS A 117 -2.15 -7.63 -8.85
C LYS A 117 -2.18 -7.94 -7.36
N VAL A 118 -3.36 -8.30 -6.85
CA VAL A 118 -3.55 -8.71 -5.45
C VAL A 118 -4.08 -10.13 -5.40
N SER A 119 -3.45 -10.97 -4.59
CA SER A 119 -4.03 -12.25 -4.15
C SER A 119 -4.49 -12.11 -2.71
N ILE A 120 -5.70 -12.55 -2.41
CA ILE A 120 -6.26 -12.58 -1.05
C ILE A 120 -6.70 -13.99 -0.73
N GLU A 121 -6.31 -14.46 0.45
CA GLU A 121 -6.56 -15.81 0.91
C GLU A 121 -7.07 -15.85 2.36
N SER A 122 -8.01 -16.75 2.65
CA SER A 122 -8.41 -17.14 4.01
C SER A 122 -8.80 -15.97 4.92
N LEU A 123 -9.67 -15.06 4.46
CA LEU A 123 -10.22 -13.98 5.29
C LEU A 123 -11.63 -13.54 4.88
N THR A 124 -12.25 -12.74 5.73
CA THR A 124 -13.56 -12.11 5.50
C THR A 124 -13.42 -10.61 5.21
N ILE A 125 -14.12 -10.11 4.20
CA ILE A 125 -14.26 -8.69 3.87
C ILE A 125 -15.73 -8.30 4.05
N GLN A 126 -16.01 -7.35 4.95
CA GLN A 126 -17.40 -7.04 5.29
C GLN A 126 -17.68 -5.59 5.66
N LYS A 127 -18.98 -5.27 5.70
CA LYS A 127 -19.52 -3.99 6.19
C LYS A 127 -18.92 -2.78 5.49
N GLY A 128 -18.56 -2.90 4.21
CA GLY A 128 -18.37 -1.76 3.35
C GLY A 128 -19.72 -1.15 2.97
N ASN A 129 -19.83 0.17 2.99
CA ASN A 129 -21.06 0.89 2.64
C ASN A 129 -20.73 2.19 1.93
N VAL A 130 -20.81 2.20 0.60
CA VAL A 130 -20.51 3.40 -0.20
C VAL A 130 -21.80 4.17 -0.47
N THR A 131 -21.81 5.45 -0.10
CA THR A 131 -22.94 6.38 -0.22
C THR A 131 -22.58 7.54 -1.18
N GLY A 132 -23.50 7.96 -2.07
CA GLY A 132 -23.26 9.06 -3.04
C GLY A 132 -24.04 8.93 -4.37
N ASP A 133 -24.12 9.98 -5.17
CA ASP A 133 -25.19 10.15 -6.18
C ASP A 133 -24.88 9.79 -7.66
N ILE A 134 -23.70 9.26 -8.01
CA ILE A 134 -23.35 9.21 -9.45
C ILE A 134 -22.98 7.81 -9.97
N VAL A 135 -22.26 6.97 -9.23
CA VAL A 135 -22.11 5.54 -9.52
C VAL A 135 -21.33 4.90 -8.37
N ASN A 136 -22.02 4.18 -7.49
CA ASN A 136 -21.38 3.47 -6.38
C ASN A 136 -21.28 1.99 -6.74
N PHE A 137 -20.06 1.51 -6.91
CA PHE A 137 -19.79 0.09 -7.06
C PHE A 137 -18.78 -0.37 -6.01
N GLY A 138 -18.80 -1.68 -5.70
CA GLY A 138 -17.80 -2.30 -4.86
C GLY A 138 -17.72 -1.68 -3.46
N GLY A 139 -18.80 -1.75 -2.68
CA GLY A 139 -18.77 -1.43 -1.25
C GLY A 139 -17.76 -2.28 -0.47
N GLY A 140 -17.66 -3.56 -0.80
CA GLY A 140 -16.60 -4.43 -0.28
C GLY A 140 -15.28 -4.12 -0.96
N ILE A 141 -15.17 -4.50 -2.23
CA ILE A 141 -13.96 -4.36 -3.02
C ILE A 141 -14.28 -3.63 -4.32
N PHE A 142 -13.45 -2.66 -4.68
CA PHE A 142 -13.43 -2.06 -6.00
C PHE A 142 -12.07 -2.33 -6.65
N ASN A 143 -12.08 -3.12 -7.73
CA ASN A 143 -10.86 -3.59 -8.35
C ASN A 143 -10.63 -2.94 -9.73
N ASN A 144 -9.62 -2.07 -9.83
CA ASN A 144 -9.13 -1.56 -11.11
C ASN A 144 -7.94 -2.35 -11.68
N GLY A 145 -7.51 -3.42 -11.00
CA GLY A 145 -6.36 -4.23 -11.36
C GLY A 145 -6.74 -5.69 -11.55
N ILE A 146 -5.86 -6.58 -11.08
CA ILE A 146 -6.08 -8.03 -11.07
C ILE A 146 -6.31 -8.46 -9.63
N LEU A 147 -7.45 -9.08 -9.36
CA LEU A 147 -7.79 -9.64 -8.06
C LEU A 147 -7.93 -11.16 -8.18
N ILE A 148 -7.27 -11.88 -7.27
CA ILE A 148 -7.43 -13.33 -7.07
C ILE A 148 -7.94 -13.53 -5.65
N LEU A 149 -9.04 -14.28 -5.50
CA LEU A 149 -9.65 -14.60 -4.21
C LEU A 149 -9.63 -16.11 -4.02
N ASN A 150 -9.05 -16.57 -2.92
CA ASN A 150 -9.05 -17.98 -2.52
C ASN A 150 -9.59 -18.09 -1.09
N ASP A 151 -10.56 -18.97 -0.85
CA ASP A 151 -11.12 -19.19 0.49
C ASP A 151 -11.54 -17.89 1.23
N CYS A 152 -12.10 -16.92 0.50
CA CYS A 152 -12.53 -15.65 1.06
C CYS A 152 -14.06 -15.57 1.17
N THR A 153 -14.53 -14.90 2.22
CA THR A 153 -15.94 -14.52 2.35
C THR A 153 -16.08 -13.01 2.16
N ILE A 154 -16.91 -12.58 1.21
CA ILE A 154 -17.25 -11.17 1.01
C ILE A 154 -18.74 -10.99 1.28
N GLN A 155 -19.07 -10.32 2.38
CA GLN A 155 -20.44 -10.30 2.91
C GLN A 155 -20.84 -8.96 3.50
N ASN A 156 -22.14 -8.70 3.60
CA ASN A 156 -22.70 -7.52 4.26
C ASN A 156 -22.11 -6.21 3.72
N ASN A 157 -21.77 -6.15 2.44
CA ASN A 157 -21.29 -4.93 1.79
C ASN A 157 -22.41 -4.35 0.94
N THR A 158 -22.57 -3.03 1.00
CA THR A 158 -23.63 -2.30 0.31
C THR A 158 -23.08 -1.14 -0.51
N VAL A 159 -23.81 -0.81 -1.55
CA VAL A 159 -23.68 0.46 -2.27
C VAL A 159 -25.06 1.12 -2.29
N MET A 160 -25.10 2.44 -2.19
CA MET A 160 -26.34 3.19 -2.37
C MET A 160 -26.60 3.39 -3.87
N ASP A 161 -27.74 2.88 -4.34
CA ASP A 161 -28.28 3.15 -5.66
C ASP A 161 -29.59 3.94 -5.48
N GLY A 162 -29.54 5.25 -5.77
CA GLY A 162 -30.61 6.18 -5.39
C GLY A 162 -30.78 6.30 -3.88
N GLN A 163 -31.90 5.81 -3.34
CA GLN A 163 -32.23 5.86 -1.90
C GLN A 163 -32.21 4.46 -1.24
N ALA A 164 -31.75 3.43 -1.95
CA ALA A 164 -31.73 2.06 -1.45
C ALA A 164 -30.30 1.51 -1.38
N ASN A 165 -30.03 0.70 -0.35
CA ASN A 165 -28.80 -0.09 -0.28
C ASN A 165 -28.98 -1.38 -1.07
N VAL A 166 -28.13 -1.60 -2.06
CA VAL A 166 -28.06 -2.85 -2.83
C VAL A 166 -26.76 -3.59 -2.52
N GLY A 167 -26.68 -4.88 -2.87
CA GLY A 167 -25.48 -5.69 -2.67
C GLY A 167 -24.26 -5.07 -3.37
N GLY A 168 -23.17 -4.91 -2.63
CA GLY A 168 -22.00 -4.14 -3.06
C GLY A 168 -20.69 -4.89 -2.92
N ASN A 169 -20.68 -6.22 -3.03
CA ASN A 169 -19.49 -7.01 -2.68
C ASN A 169 -18.26 -6.68 -3.53
N LEU A 170 -18.35 -6.75 -4.86
CA LEU A 170 -17.22 -6.58 -5.77
C LEU A 170 -17.66 -5.82 -7.03
N GLN A 171 -16.77 -5.00 -7.57
CA GLN A 171 -16.83 -4.47 -8.93
C GLN A 171 -15.51 -4.68 -9.66
#